data_AF-A0A845ZN63-F1
#
_entry.id   AF-A0A845ZN63-F1
#
_cell.length_a   1.000
_cell.length_b   1.000
_cell.length_c   1.000
_cell.angle_alpha   90.00
_cell.angle_beta   90.00
_cell.angle_gamma   90.00
#
_symmetry.space_group_name_H-M   'P 1'
#
loop_
_entity.id
_entity.type
_entity.pdbx_description
1 polymer ?
#
loop_
_entity_poly.entity_id
_entity_poly.type
_entity_poly.pdbx_seq_one_letter_code
_entity_poly.pdbx_strand_id
1 'polypeptide(L)'
;VERSYQKTLDLNEVVGNIREAVTDEHDLQVYSVVLIKAGSIPKTSSGKIQRSACRVKFLEGTLDQLEARGKVASKRQAAVST
;
A
#
# COMPACT_ATOMS: atom_id res chain seq x y z
N VAL A 1 -18.70 -7.70 -12.61
CA VAL A 1 -18.24 -7.29 -11.26
C VAL A 1 -18.00 -5.79 -11.30
N GLU A 2 -19.02 -5.02 -10.96
CA GLU A 2 -18.94 -3.55 -10.93
C GLU A 2 -18.11 -3.09 -9.73
N ARG A 3 -17.14 -2.20 -9.98
CA ARG A 3 -16.20 -1.68 -8.98
C ARG A 3 -16.75 -0.41 -8.35
N SER A 4 -17.94 -0.47 -7.75
CA SER A 4 -18.65 0.69 -7.19
C SER A 4 -18.60 0.74 -5.65
N TYR A 5 -17.41 0.66 -5.06
CA TYR A 5 -17.25 0.85 -3.61
C TYR A 5 -16.05 1.75 -3.30
N GLN A 6 -16.06 2.97 -3.86
CA GLN A 6 -15.13 4.04 -3.51
C GLN A 6 -15.89 5.21 -2.86
N LYS A 7 -16.85 4.89 -1.98
CA LYS A 7 -17.43 5.88 -1.06
C LYS A 7 -16.44 6.01 0.10
N THR A 8 -15.56 7.00 -0.02
CA THR A 8 -14.75 7.57 1.08
C THR A 8 -14.07 6.53 1.99
N LEU A 9 -12.99 5.88 1.50
CA LEU A 9 -12.15 5.03 2.35
C LEU A 9 -11.33 5.90 3.31
N ASP A 10 -11.46 5.68 4.63
CA ASP A 10 -10.48 6.14 5.59
C ASP A 10 -9.28 5.18 5.57
N LEU A 11 -8.16 5.65 5.01
CA LEU A 11 -6.95 4.84 4.88
C LEU A 11 -6.35 4.47 6.23
N ASN A 12 -6.51 5.32 7.25
CA ASN A 12 -5.94 5.07 8.57
C ASN A 12 -6.70 3.95 9.28
N GLU A 13 -8.03 3.97 9.19
CA GLU A 13 -8.89 2.91 9.73
C GLU A 13 -8.54 1.56 9.08
N VAL A 14 -8.43 1.52 7.76
CA VAL A 14 -8.06 0.28 7.04
C VAL A 14 -6.68 -0.22 7.47
N VAL A 15 -5.68 0.66 7.58
CA VAL A 15 -4.34 0.26 8.04
C VAL A 15 -4.37 -0.24 9.48
N GLY A 16 -5.14 0.39 10.37
CA GLY A 16 -5.33 -0.04 11.76
C GLY A 16 -5.90 -1.45 11.83
N ASN A 17 -7.02 -1.69 11.15
CA ASN A 17 -7.71 -2.98 11.15
C ASN A 17 -6.83 -4.10 10.57
N ILE A 18 -6.02 -3.82 9.54
CA ILE A 18 -5.07 -4.81 8.99
C ILE A 18 -4.02 -5.19 10.03
N ARG A 19 -3.47 -4.22 10.78
CA ARG A 19 -2.45 -4.48 11.80
C ARG A 19 -3.01 -5.32 12.94
N GLU A 20 -4.18 -4.94 13.45
CA GLU A 20 -4.89 -5.65 14.52
C GLU A 20 -5.16 -7.10 14.13
N ALA A 21 -5.81 -7.33 12.99
CA ALA A 21 -6.13 -8.68 12.52
C ALA A 21 -4.89 -9.57 12.33
N VAL A 22 -3.77 -9.01 11.87
CA VAL A 22 -2.52 -9.79 11.72
C VAL A 22 -1.90 -10.10 13.08
N THR A 23 -1.96 -9.18 14.04
CA THR A 23 -1.49 -9.43 15.40
C THR A 23 -2.36 -10.48 16.10
N ASP A 24 -3.68 -10.41 15.97
CA ASP A 24 -4.59 -11.34 16.63
C ASP A 24 -4.47 -12.78 16.09
N GLU A 25 -4.32 -12.95 14.77
CA GLU A 25 -4.28 -14.28 14.14
C GLU A 25 -2.88 -14.92 14.16
N HIS A 26 -1.83 -14.11 14.22
CA HIS A 26 -0.46 -14.59 14.03
C HIS A 26 0.51 -14.18 15.14
N ASP A 27 0.08 -13.44 16.16
CA ASP A 27 0.94 -12.89 17.23
C ASP A 27 2.14 -12.08 16.68
N LEU A 28 1.97 -11.45 15.51
CA LEU A 28 3.02 -10.73 14.80
C LEU A 28 2.67 -9.24 14.63
N GLN A 29 3.62 -8.38 14.98
CA GLN A 29 3.50 -6.94 14.76
C GLN A 29 3.90 -6.57 13.33
N VAL A 30 2.98 -5.90 12.62
CA VAL A 30 3.23 -5.44 11.25
C VAL A 30 3.97 -4.10 11.25
N TYR A 31 5.22 -4.12 10.79
CA TYR A 31 6.05 -2.92 10.66
C TYR A 31 5.42 -1.86 9.76
N SER A 32 5.01 -2.24 8.55
CA SER A 32 4.50 -1.29 7.55
C SER A 32 3.37 -1.89 6.71
N VAL A 33 2.36 -1.07 6.45
CA VAL A 33 1.26 -1.36 5.52
C VAL A 33 1.25 -0.26 4.47
N VAL A 34 1.27 -0.63 3.20
CA VAL A 34 1.21 0.32 2.09
C VAL A 34 0.00 0.00 1.23
N LEU A 35 -0.93 0.93 1.16
CA LEU A 35 -2.09 0.86 0.27
C LEU A 35 -1.68 1.39 -1.09
N ILE A 36 -1.98 0.64 -2.15
CA ILE A 36 -1.61 0.98 -3.53
C ILE A 36 -2.84 1.00 -4.42
N LYS A 37 -2.74 1.71 -5.56
CA LYS A 37 -3.82 1.74 -6.54
C LYS A 37 -4.15 0.34 -7.06
N ALA A 38 -5.44 0.07 -7.27
CA ALA A 38 -5.87 -1.21 -7.80
C ALA A 38 -5.22 -1.48 -9.17
N GLY A 39 -4.64 -2.67 -9.32
CA GLY A 39 -3.98 -3.07 -10.56
C GLY A 39 -2.51 -2.64 -10.70
N SER A 40 -1.94 -1.89 -9.74
CA SER A 40 -0.52 -1.46 -9.80
C SER A 40 0.47 -2.47 -9.21
N ILE A 41 -0.02 -3.53 -8.54
CA ILE A 41 0.84 -4.56 -7.96
C ILE A 41 1.61 -5.31 -9.06
N PRO A 42 2.95 -5.49 -8.94
CA PRO A 42 3.73 -6.25 -9.91
C PRO A 42 3.22 -7.70 -10.06
N LYS A 43 2.96 -8.11 -11.29
CA LYS A 43 2.45 -9.45 -11.64
C LYS A 43 3.21 -10.05 -12.82
N THR A 44 3.30 -11.38 -12.84
CA THR A 44 3.80 -12.13 -14.00
C THR A 44 2.82 -12.03 -15.17
N SER A 45 3.24 -12.46 -16.37
CA SER A 45 2.37 -12.61 -17.54
C SER A 45 1.15 -13.50 -17.26
N SER A 46 1.29 -14.48 -16.37
CA SER A 46 0.21 -15.37 -15.90
C SER A 46 -0.64 -14.80 -14.75
N GLY A 47 -0.37 -13.56 -14.31
CA GLY A 47 -1.16 -12.87 -13.28
C GLY A 47 -0.77 -13.18 -11.83
N LYS A 48 0.26 -13.98 -11.58
CA LYS A 48 0.77 -14.25 -10.22
C LYS A 48 1.46 -13.00 -9.67
N ILE A 49 1.28 -12.71 -8.38
CA ILE A 49 1.97 -11.60 -7.71
C ILE A 49 3.48 -11.87 -7.70
N GLN A 50 4.26 -10.91 -8.21
CA GLN A 50 5.72 -10.94 -8.13
C GLN A 50 6.18 -10.30 -6.81
N ARG A 51 6.18 -11.08 -5.72
CA ARG A 51 6.52 -10.58 -4.38
C ARG A 51 7.93 -9.99 -4.30
N SER A 52 8.90 -10.55 -5.02
CA SER A 52 10.27 -10.02 -5.09
C SER A 52 10.32 -8.62 -5.70
N ALA A 53 9.69 -8.41 -6.85
CA ALA A 53 9.59 -7.10 -7.49
C ALA A 53 8.81 -6.11 -6.62
N CYS A 54 7.75 -6.57 -5.95
CA CYS A 54 7.01 -5.74 -4.99
C CYS A 54 7.89 -5.31 -3.81
N ARG A 55 8.71 -6.21 -3.26
CA ARG A 55 9.67 -5.88 -2.19
C ARG A 55 10.68 -4.84 -2.63
N VAL A 56 11.26 -4.98 -3.83
CA VAL A 56 12.20 -4.00 -4.38
C VAL A 56 11.53 -2.62 -4.46
N LYS A 57 10.34 -2.54 -5.08
CA LYS A 57 9.60 -1.28 -5.17
C LYS A 57 9.20 -0.69 -3.83
N PHE A 58 8.89 -1.53 -2.84
CA PHE A 58 8.60 -1.08 -1.48
C PHE A 58 9.83 -0.43 -0.85
N LEU A 59 11.00 -1.08 -0.94
CA LEU A 59 12.25 -0.55 -0.41
C LEU A 59 12.71 0.72 -1.14
N GLU A 60 12.45 0.83 -2.43
CA GLU A 60 12.74 2.03 -3.23
C GLU A 60 11.69 3.14 -3.09
N GLY A 61 10.55 2.88 -2.44
CA GLY A 61 9.45 3.83 -2.33
C GLY A 61 8.72 4.11 -3.66
N THR A 62 8.85 3.23 -4.66
CA THR A 62 8.33 3.40 -6.03
C THR A 62 6.99 2.71 -6.28
N LEU A 63 6.33 2.24 -5.22
CA LEU A 63 4.94 1.74 -5.30
C LEU A 63 3.96 2.88 -5.60
N ASP A 64 2.91 2.60 -6.37
CA ASP A 64 1.86 3.58 -6.68
C ASP A 64 0.87 3.67 -5.51
N GLN A 65 1.28 4.41 -4.47
CA GLN A 65 0.57 4.53 -3.20
C GLN A 65 -0.77 5.25 -3.36
N LEU A 66 -1.74 4.85 -2.56
CA LEU A 66 -3.02 5.54 -2.46
C LEU A 66 -2.87 6.73 -1.51
N GLU A 67 -3.11 7.93 -2.00
CA GLU A 67 -3.16 9.13 -1.17
C GLU A 67 -4.58 9.27 -0.57
N ALA A 68 -4.67 9.60 0.72
CA ALA A 68 -5.95 9.91 1.34
C ALA A 68 -6.54 11.15 0.66
N ARG A 69 -7.77 11.08 0.14
CA ARG A 69 -8.50 12.27 -0.30
C ARG A 69 -9.02 13.03 0.94
N GLY A 70 -8.12 13.76 1.58
CA GLY A 70 -8.35 14.62 2.74
C GLY A 70 -7.08 15.42 3.02
N LYS A 71 -7.19 16.72 3.33
CA LYS A 71 -6.07 17.68 3.38
C LYS A 71 -4.87 17.13 4.17
N VAL A 72 -3.81 16.74 3.46
CA VAL A 72 -2.46 16.66 4.03
C VAL A 72 -1.50 17.26 3.03
N ALA A 73 -0.79 18.28 3.51
CA ALA A 73 0.16 19.07 2.76
C ALA A 73 1.21 18.18 2.10
N SER A 74 1.39 18.40 0.80
CA SER A 74 2.55 17.92 0.05
C SER A 74 3.82 18.25 0.81
N LYS A 75 4.56 17.21 1.20
CA LYS A 75 6.01 17.31 1.29
C LYS A 75 6.61 16.24 0.40
N ARG A 76 6.73 16.57 -0.88
CA ARG A 76 7.89 16.11 -1.65
C ARG A 76 9.12 16.74 -1.04
N GLN A 77 10.04 15.92 -0.53
CA GLN A 77 11.45 16.22 -0.30
C GLN A 77 12.14 14.89 -0.02
N ALA A 78 13.28 14.52 -0.57
CA ALA A 78 14.13 15.13 -1.59
C ALA A 78 15.11 14.05 -2.08
N ALA A 79 15.74 14.33 -3.21
CA ALA A 79 16.85 13.64 -3.84
C ALA A 79 17.79 12.83 -2.92
N VAL A 80 18.22 11.66 -3.40
CA VAL A 80 19.60 11.22 -3.24
C VAL A 80 20.15 10.94 -4.63
N SER A 81 20.70 12.00 -5.22
CA SER A 81 21.71 11.94 -6.27
C SER A 81 23.02 12.25 -5.56
N THR A 82 23.87 11.23 -5.41
CA THR A 82 25.33 11.18 -5.39
C THR A 82 25.73 9.89 -4.69
#